data_AF-A0A0A8B4Y5-F1
#
_entry.id   AF-A0A0A8B4Y5-F1
#
_cell.length_a   1.000
_cell.length_b   1.000
_cell.length_c   1.000
_cell.angle_alpha   90.00
_cell.angle_beta   90.00
_cell.angle_gamma   90.00
#
_symmetry.space_group_name_H-M   'P 1'
#
loop_
_entity.id
_entity.type
_entity.pdbx_description
1 polymer ?
#
loop_
_entity_poly.entity_id
_entity_poly.type
_entity_poly.pdbx_seq_one_letter_code
_entity_poly.pdbx_strand_id
1 'polypeptide(L)'
;MKPVFENAGVHYDVPGRYRLHVHEKGITYAPTDGKKSVDVRFSEVGSIFLLGYCNSNRSYTVTFRDFEGKDIGEIQTDVHDDREYHNVRETKSILIAFAESKLTGEFPENIDNLDLKIASSLAEKDIYIRDGYLMGAKHRIRLSDIRRVKCITNGTLSNLSVHTKEKGGFLDKPDMKVPVNELTLPILEAAVVRNTGNVIDFTRGNGFDQKTCEFVLVRYMNSSFFANSDGSVADDWRRIAYNHIQSYQSDIAIPETR
;
A
#
# COMPACT_ATOMS: atom_id res chain seq x y z
N MET A 1 8.19 -8.64 9.68
CA MET A 1 8.16 -8.63 8.21
C MET A 1 9.58 -8.80 7.71
N LYS A 2 9.77 -9.24 6.46
CA LYS A 2 11.08 -9.13 5.80
C LYS A 2 11.17 -7.77 5.13
N PRO A 3 11.95 -6.80 5.64
CA PRO A 3 12.12 -5.54 4.95
C PRO A 3 12.90 -5.75 3.64
N VAL A 4 12.41 -5.17 2.55
CA VAL A 4 13.07 -5.19 1.24
C VAL A 4 14.13 -4.10 1.16
N PHE A 5 13.92 -2.96 1.84
CA PHE A 5 14.77 -1.78 1.74
C PHE A 5 15.71 -1.59 2.94
N GLU A 6 15.66 -2.45 3.96
CA GLU A 6 16.59 -2.38 5.09
C GLU A 6 18.03 -2.61 4.60
N ASN A 7 18.90 -1.64 4.88
CA ASN A 7 20.30 -1.64 4.41
C ASN A 7 20.47 -1.79 2.88
N ALA A 8 19.41 -1.55 2.10
CA ALA A 8 19.39 -1.70 0.66
C ALA A 8 18.70 -0.50 -0.02
N GLY A 9 18.84 -0.41 -1.34
CA GLY A 9 18.20 0.62 -2.14
C GLY A 9 18.10 0.20 -3.60
N VAL A 10 17.13 0.77 -4.30
CA VAL A 10 16.96 0.57 -5.74
C VAL A 10 17.23 1.88 -6.46
N HIS A 11 18.06 1.79 -7.50
CA HIS A 11 18.37 2.90 -8.38
C HIS A 11 17.67 2.69 -9.72
N TYR A 12 16.91 3.69 -10.13
CA TYR A 12 16.36 3.81 -11.47
C TYR A 12 17.06 4.95 -12.19
N ASP A 13 17.83 4.62 -13.23
CA ASP A 13 18.36 5.60 -14.17
C ASP A 13 17.49 5.57 -15.42
N VAL A 14 16.70 6.62 -15.61
CA VAL A 14 15.75 6.77 -16.71
C VAL A 14 16.39 7.70 -17.73
N PRO A 15 16.96 7.16 -18.83
CA PRO A 15 17.84 7.93 -19.72
C PRO A 15 17.17 9.19 -20.27
N GLY A 16 17.84 10.33 -20.07
CA GLY A 16 17.35 11.63 -20.53
C GLY A 16 16.09 12.14 -19.81
N ARG A 17 15.71 11.53 -18.68
CA ARG A 17 14.56 11.93 -17.86
C ARG A 17 14.94 12.25 -16.43
N TYR A 18 15.39 11.26 -15.65
CA TYR A 18 15.70 11.42 -14.23
C TYR A 18 16.49 10.24 -13.68
N ARG A 19 17.10 10.46 -12.51
CA ARG A 19 17.58 9.39 -11.62
C ARG A 19 16.74 9.37 -10.36
N LEU A 20 16.18 8.23 -10.02
CA LEU A 20 15.43 7.98 -8.79
C LEU A 20 16.21 6.95 -7.95
N HIS A 21 16.40 7.24 -6.68
CA HIS A 21 16.90 6.30 -5.69
C HIS A 21 15.88 6.19 -4.57
N VAL A 22 15.45 4.97 -4.27
CA VAL A 22 14.53 4.65 -3.17
C VAL A 22 15.27 3.78 -2.16
N HIS A 23 15.22 4.15 -0.90
CA HIS A 23 15.87 3.45 0.22
C HIS A 23 14.98 3.47 1.47
N GLU A 24 15.38 2.76 2.52
CA GLU A 24 14.59 2.58 3.78
C GLU A 24 14.03 3.87 4.40
N LYS A 25 14.71 5.00 4.22
CA LYS A 25 14.42 6.26 4.91
C LYS A 25 13.77 7.32 4.01
N GLY A 26 13.69 7.08 2.71
CA GLY A 26 13.25 8.11 1.79
C GLY A 26 13.62 7.86 0.34
N ILE A 27 13.57 8.95 -0.42
CA ILE A 27 13.88 8.95 -1.84
C ILE A 27 14.68 10.19 -2.22
N THR A 28 15.54 10.03 -3.22
CA THR A 28 16.13 11.15 -3.96
C THR A 28 15.77 11.05 -5.43
N TYR A 29 15.34 12.16 -6.02
CA TYR A 29 14.93 12.26 -7.43
C TYR A 29 15.64 13.43 -8.08
N ALA A 30 16.39 13.17 -9.14
CA ALA A 30 17.16 14.17 -9.88
C ALA A 30 16.75 14.16 -11.36
N PRO A 31 15.92 15.13 -11.81
CA PRO A 31 15.55 15.23 -13.21
C PRO A 31 16.72 15.73 -14.06
N THR A 32 16.77 15.33 -15.33
CA THR A 32 17.83 15.72 -16.28
C THR A 32 17.52 17.00 -17.06
N ASP A 33 16.30 17.53 -16.94
CA ASP A 33 15.84 18.74 -17.64
C ASP A 33 16.18 20.05 -16.90
N GLY A 34 16.99 19.98 -15.84
CA GLY A 34 17.41 21.14 -15.04
C GLY A 34 16.38 21.59 -13.99
N LYS A 35 15.25 20.88 -13.84
CA LYS A 35 14.34 21.11 -12.72
C LYS A 35 15.00 20.77 -11.37
N LYS A 36 14.45 21.32 -10.29
CA LYS A 36 14.94 21.10 -8.94
C LYS A 36 14.84 19.63 -8.56
N SER A 37 15.91 19.07 -8.00
CA SER A 37 15.90 17.74 -7.38
C SER A 37 14.99 17.71 -6.15
N VAL A 38 14.40 16.55 -5.91
CA VAL A 38 13.54 16.26 -4.76
C VAL A 38 14.28 15.28 -3.86
N ASP A 39 14.36 15.59 -2.57
CA ASP A 39 14.91 14.73 -1.52
C ASP A 39 13.88 14.72 -0.39
N VAL A 40 13.32 13.54 -0.11
CA VAL A 40 12.19 13.38 0.82
C VAL A 40 12.53 12.28 1.80
N ARG A 41 12.47 12.61 3.10
CA ARG A 41 12.56 11.63 4.18
C ARG A 41 11.17 11.16 4.57
N PHE A 42 10.96 9.84 4.65
CA PHE A 42 9.68 9.28 5.04
C PHE A 42 9.24 9.68 6.46
N SER A 43 10.17 10.05 7.34
CA SER A 43 9.85 10.63 8.65
C SER A 43 9.07 11.94 8.58
N GLU A 44 9.17 12.67 7.46
CA GLU A 44 8.48 13.95 7.22
C GLU A 44 7.19 13.76 6.42
N VAL A 45 6.98 12.58 5.83
CA VAL A 45 5.82 12.26 5.01
C VAL A 45 4.68 11.74 5.90
N GLY A 46 3.55 12.44 5.85
CA GLY A 46 2.28 12.03 6.45
C GLY A 46 1.39 11.25 5.47
N SER A 47 1.47 11.50 4.17
CA SER A 47 0.76 10.73 3.15
C SER A 47 1.38 10.86 1.75
N ILE A 48 1.12 9.87 0.90
CA ILE A 48 1.47 9.89 -0.53
C ILE A 48 0.18 10.00 -1.35
N PHE A 49 0.13 10.96 -2.25
CA PHE A 49 -0.96 11.11 -3.21
C PHE A 49 -0.49 10.67 -4.60
N LEU A 50 -1.31 9.87 -5.27
CA LEU A 50 -0.98 9.23 -6.54
C LEU A 50 -2.00 9.62 -7.61
N LEU A 51 -1.57 10.39 -8.60
CA LEU A 51 -2.38 10.70 -9.77
C LEU A 51 -2.08 9.72 -10.90
N GLY A 52 -3.13 9.18 -11.53
CA GLY A 52 -3.00 8.25 -12.64
C GLY A 52 -2.80 6.78 -12.24
N TYR A 53 -2.52 6.50 -10.96
CA TYR A 53 -1.99 5.19 -10.56
C TYR A 53 -3.00 4.04 -10.61
N CYS A 54 -4.30 4.30 -10.52
CA CYS A 54 -5.31 3.22 -10.64
C CYS A 54 -5.99 3.18 -12.01
N ASN A 55 -5.73 4.16 -12.89
CA ASN A 55 -6.43 4.33 -14.18
C ASN A 55 -5.49 4.56 -15.38
N SER A 56 -4.17 4.50 -15.17
CA SER A 56 -3.14 4.51 -16.21
C SER A 56 -2.18 3.34 -16.01
N ASN A 57 -1.45 2.97 -17.08
CA ASN A 57 -0.34 2.01 -17.03
C ASN A 57 1.01 2.70 -17.27
N ARG A 58 1.11 4.02 -17.07
CA ARG A 58 2.38 4.78 -17.17
C ARG A 58 2.23 6.18 -16.62
N SER A 59 3.37 6.82 -16.39
CA SER A 59 3.51 8.25 -16.08
C SER A 59 2.61 8.68 -14.91
N TYR A 60 2.97 8.22 -13.72
CA TYR A 60 2.25 8.58 -12.51
C TYR A 60 2.86 9.81 -11.87
N THR A 61 2.01 10.64 -11.27
CA THR A 61 2.48 11.71 -10.39
C THR A 61 2.43 11.22 -8.96
N VAL A 62 3.58 11.27 -8.28
CA VAL A 62 3.71 10.93 -6.87
C VAL A 62 3.97 12.23 -6.10
N THR A 63 2.99 12.64 -5.31
CA THR A 63 3.06 13.84 -4.48
C THR A 63 3.21 13.42 -3.02
N PHE A 64 4.30 13.84 -2.38
CA PHE A 64 4.56 13.62 -0.97
C PHE A 64 3.98 14.78 -0.16
N ARG A 65 3.22 14.46 0.88
CA ARG A 65 2.62 15.44 1.78
C ARG A 65 3.08 15.24 3.21
N ASP A 66 3.32 16.33 3.91
CA ASP A 66 3.59 16.30 5.34
C ASP A 66 2.34 15.94 6.16
N PHE A 67 2.48 15.94 7.49
CA PHE A 67 1.38 15.62 8.41
C PHE A 67 0.26 16.65 8.42
N GLU A 68 0.52 17.88 7.97
CA GLU A 68 -0.49 18.95 7.80
C GLU A 68 -1.17 18.88 6.43
N GLY A 69 -0.70 17.99 5.54
CA GLY A 69 -1.25 17.80 4.20
C GLY A 69 -0.65 18.74 3.15
N LYS A 70 0.43 19.46 3.47
CA LYS A 70 1.13 20.33 2.54
C LYS A 70 2.07 19.52 1.66
N ASP A 71 2.10 19.84 0.37
CA ASP A 71 3.02 19.20 -0.59
C ASP A 71 4.47 19.58 -0.26
N ILE A 72 5.32 18.57 -0.06
CA ILE A 72 6.75 18.71 0.25
C ILE A 72 7.64 18.17 -0.87
N GLY A 73 7.07 17.48 -1.84
CA GLY A 73 7.75 17.03 -3.05
C GLY A 73 6.77 16.44 -4.05
N GLU A 74 7.07 16.57 -5.34
CA GLU A 74 6.31 15.94 -6.41
C GLU A 74 7.27 15.43 -7.47
N ILE A 75 7.06 14.18 -7.91
CA ILE A 75 7.88 13.54 -8.94
C ILE A 75 7.01 12.81 -9.95
N GLN A 76 7.60 12.55 -11.13
CA GLN A 76 7.02 11.65 -12.13
C GLN A 76 7.76 10.31 -12.10
N THR A 77 7.01 9.22 -12.21
CA THR A 77 7.50 7.86 -12.17
C THR A 77 6.94 7.02 -13.31
N ASP A 78 7.63 5.93 -13.64
CA ASP A 78 7.18 4.92 -14.59
C ASP A 78 6.85 5.54 -15.97
N VAL A 79 7.69 6.45 -16.45
CA VAL A 79 7.43 7.26 -17.66
C VAL A 79 7.69 6.54 -18.98
N HIS A 80 8.38 5.39 -18.95
CA HIS A 80 8.64 4.57 -20.12
C HIS A 80 7.45 3.65 -20.42
N ASP A 81 7.23 3.39 -21.71
CA ASP A 81 6.30 2.36 -22.14
C ASP A 81 6.92 0.98 -21.93
N ASP A 82 6.57 0.33 -20.83
CA ASP A 82 6.65 -1.12 -20.75
C ASP A 82 5.32 -1.68 -21.29
N ARG A 83 5.39 -2.31 -22.47
CA ARG A 83 4.23 -2.89 -23.17
C ARG A 83 3.94 -4.32 -22.73
N GLU A 84 4.82 -4.94 -21.94
CA GLU A 84 4.71 -6.36 -21.60
C GLU A 84 4.13 -6.59 -20.20
N TYR A 85 4.13 -5.59 -19.30
CA TYR A 85 3.72 -5.75 -17.90
C TYR A 85 2.98 -4.54 -17.29
N HIS A 86 2.60 -4.68 -16.01
CA HIS A 86 2.21 -3.58 -15.14
C HIS A 86 3.41 -2.66 -14.92
N ASN A 87 3.46 -1.55 -15.65
CA ASN A 87 4.50 -0.54 -15.51
C ASN A 87 4.24 0.29 -14.25
N VAL A 88 4.69 -0.21 -13.11
CA VAL A 88 4.42 0.33 -11.77
C VAL A 88 5.62 0.25 -10.84
N ARG A 89 6.76 -0.21 -11.34
CA ARG A 89 7.88 -0.67 -10.53
C ARG A 89 8.51 0.46 -9.73
N GLU A 90 8.65 1.63 -10.32
CA GLU A 90 9.23 2.80 -9.65
C GLU A 90 8.29 3.28 -8.54
N THR A 91 7.01 3.52 -8.87
CA THR A 91 6.01 3.94 -7.89
C THR A 91 5.82 2.91 -6.79
N LYS A 92 5.69 1.63 -7.13
CA LYS A 92 5.52 0.54 -6.16
C LYS A 92 6.70 0.49 -5.20
N SER A 93 7.93 0.66 -5.67
CA SER A 93 9.11 0.68 -4.80
C SER A 93 9.03 1.78 -3.75
N ILE A 94 8.58 2.98 -4.13
CA ILE A 94 8.36 4.09 -3.18
C ILE A 94 7.30 3.71 -2.14
N LEU A 95 6.18 3.14 -2.59
CA LEU A 95 5.07 2.76 -1.70
C LEU A 95 5.45 1.66 -0.71
N ILE A 96 6.18 0.64 -1.17
CA ILE A 96 6.67 -0.44 -0.30
C ILE A 96 7.68 0.11 0.69
N ALA A 97 8.67 0.89 0.25
CA ALA A 97 9.66 1.48 1.16
C ALA A 97 9.00 2.41 2.20
N PHE A 98 8.01 3.21 1.78
CA PHE A 98 7.24 4.05 2.70
C PHE A 98 6.45 3.20 3.69
N ALA A 99 5.73 2.17 3.24
CA ALA A 99 4.99 1.28 4.12
C ALA A 99 5.90 0.57 5.13
N GLU A 100 7.05 0.05 4.69
CA GLU A 100 8.04 -0.56 5.58
C GLU A 100 8.52 0.41 6.67
N SER A 101 8.76 1.67 6.30
CA SER A 101 9.19 2.72 7.25
C SER A 101 8.15 3.06 8.31
N LYS A 102 6.85 2.80 8.04
CA LYS A 102 5.73 3.13 8.93
C LYS A 102 5.23 1.92 9.72
N LEU A 103 5.22 0.74 9.11
CA LEU A 103 4.76 -0.50 9.72
C LEU A 103 5.84 -1.14 10.61
N THR A 104 7.12 -0.80 10.39
CA THR A 104 8.29 -1.30 11.12
C THR A 104 8.55 -2.81 10.92
N GLY A 105 9.75 -3.28 11.28
CA GLY A 105 10.13 -4.68 11.16
C GLY A 105 9.26 -5.66 11.94
N GLU A 106 8.56 -5.20 12.99
CA GLU A 106 7.68 -6.02 13.83
C GLU A 106 6.32 -6.36 13.18
N PHE A 107 5.93 -5.65 12.11
CA PHE A 107 4.70 -5.96 11.40
C PHE A 107 4.73 -7.39 10.82
N PRO A 108 3.64 -8.18 10.86
CA PRO A 108 2.30 -7.84 11.32
C PRO A 108 2.03 -8.19 12.78
N GLU A 109 3.02 -8.66 13.55
CA GLU A 109 2.82 -9.10 14.94
C GLU A 109 2.39 -7.95 15.86
N ASN A 110 2.90 -6.74 15.60
CA ASN A 110 2.58 -5.55 16.37
C ASN A 110 1.33 -4.81 15.89
N ILE A 111 0.50 -5.38 15.00
CA ILE A 111 -0.63 -4.67 14.39
C ILE A 111 -1.60 -4.03 15.41
N ASP A 112 -1.81 -4.68 16.56
CA ASP A 112 -2.69 -4.14 17.61
C ASP A 112 -2.02 -3.04 18.47
N ASN A 113 -0.70 -2.89 18.37
CA ASN A 113 0.09 -1.87 19.08
C ASN A 113 0.49 -0.69 18.17
N LEU A 114 0.17 -0.76 16.88
CA LEU A 114 0.39 0.33 15.94
C LEU A 114 -0.39 1.58 16.37
N ASP A 115 0.28 2.74 16.36
CA ASP A 115 -0.33 4.05 16.54
C ASP A 115 0.12 4.99 15.41
N LEU A 116 -0.67 5.01 14.33
CA LEU A 116 -0.39 5.87 13.19
C LEU A 116 -1.66 6.27 12.42
N LYS A 117 -1.60 7.45 11.78
CA LYS A 117 -2.54 7.85 10.74
C LYS A 117 -2.26 7.00 9.49
N ILE A 118 -3.28 6.30 8.99
CA ILE A 118 -3.14 5.39 7.84
C ILE A 118 -3.85 5.90 6.59
N ALA A 119 -4.84 6.79 6.72
CA ALA A 119 -5.56 7.36 5.59
C ALA A 119 -6.34 8.62 5.99
N SER A 120 -6.98 9.26 5.01
CA SER A 120 -8.03 10.24 5.27
C SER A 120 -9.16 10.12 4.25
N SER A 121 -10.39 10.45 4.64
CA SER A 121 -11.54 10.49 3.73
C SER A 121 -12.51 11.61 4.11
N LEU A 122 -13.39 12.01 3.19
CA LEU A 122 -14.42 13.01 3.49
C LEU A 122 -15.37 12.57 4.61
N ALA A 123 -15.65 11.26 4.69
CA ALA A 123 -16.60 10.70 5.65
C ALA A 123 -16.00 10.53 7.04
N GLU A 124 -14.75 10.05 7.13
CA GLU A 124 -14.08 9.69 8.38
C GLU A 124 -13.05 10.73 8.84
N LYS A 125 -12.79 11.78 8.06
CA LYS A 125 -11.64 12.68 8.27
C LYS A 125 -10.35 11.87 8.31
N ASP A 126 -9.52 12.03 9.32
CA ASP A 126 -8.33 11.23 9.50
C ASP A 126 -8.68 9.84 10.05
N ILE A 127 -8.04 8.83 9.48
CA ILE A 127 -8.23 7.42 9.83
C ILE A 127 -6.94 6.90 10.46
N TYR A 128 -7.05 6.35 11.65
CA TYR A 128 -5.94 5.85 12.47
C TYR A 128 -6.06 4.35 12.73
N ILE A 129 -4.91 3.72 12.94
CA ILE A 129 -4.81 2.51 13.75
C ILE A 129 -4.25 2.94 15.10
N ARG A 130 -4.93 2.55 16.19
CA ARG A 130 -4.51 2.80 17.57
C ARG A 130 -5.14 1.79 18.51
N ASP A 131 -4.35 1.20 19.40
CA ASP A 131 -4.78 0.25 20.44
C ASP A 131 -5.65 -0.91 19.92
N GLY A 132 -5.32 -1.43 18.72
CA GLY A 132 -6.08 -2.50 18.08
C GLY A 132 -7.42 -2.05 17.50
N TYR A 133 -7.59 -0.76 17.23
CA TYR A 133 -8.77 -0.19 16.57
C TYR A 133 -8.43 0.51 15.27
N LEU A 134 -9.29 0.32 14.28
CA LEU A 134 -9.46 1.20 13.14
C LEU A 134 -10.42 2.34 13.54
N MET A 135 -9.91 3.56 13.55
CA MET A 135 -10.60 4.73 14.09
C MET A 135 -10.74 5.83 13.04
N GLY A 136 -11.96 6.26 12.76
CA GLY A 136 -12.27 7.48 12.04
C GLY A 136 -13.13 8.41 12.90
N ALA A 137 -13.51 9.57 12.35
CA ALA A 137 -14.36 10.54 13.04
C ALA A 137 -15.76 10.00 13.36
N LYS A 138 -16.27 9.02 12.59
CA LYS A 138 -17.62 8.47 12.78
C LYS A 138 -17.62 7.06 13.32
N HIS A 139 -16.67 6.24 12.90
CA HIS A 139 -16.65 4.82 13.22
C HIS A 139 -15.37 4.43 13.96
N ARG A 140 -15.53 3.48 14.89
CA ARG A 140 -14.44 2.82 15.60
C ARG A 140 -14.69 1.32 15.57
N ILE A 141 -13.80 0.57 14.93
CA ILE A 141 -13.91 -0.89 14.75
C ILE A 141 -12.69 -1.53 15.37
N ARG A 142 -12.88 -2.51 16.27
CA ARG A 142 -11.77 -3.32 16.78
C ARG A 142 -11.25 -4.21 15.65
N LEU A 143 -9.94 -4.29 15.46
CA LEU A 143 -9.35 -5.08 14.38
C LEU A 143 -9.73 -6.55 14.46
N SER A 144 -9.84 -7.12 15.67
CA SER A 144 -10.29 -8.51 15.89
C SER A 144 -11.75 -8.78 15.52
N ASP A 145 -12.56 -7.73 15.36
CA ASP A 145 -13.98 -7.87 15.01
C ASP A 145 -14.19 -7.86 13.50
N ILE A 146 -13.16 -7.56 12.70
CA ILE A 146 -13.23 -7.56 11.24
C ILE A 146 -13.42 -8.99 10.73
N ARG A 147 -14.50 -9.22 9.98
CA ARG A 147 -14.85 -10.54 9.42
C ARG A 147 -14.76 -10.60 7.91
N ARG A 148 -15.02 -9.49 7.23
CA ARG A 148 -14.89 -9.41 5.77
C ARG A 148 -14.36 -8.04 5.38
N VAL A 149 -13.50 -8.01 4.38
CA VAL A 149 -13.05 -6.79 3.74
C VAL A 149 -13.21 -6.98 2.24
N LYS A 150 -13.81 -5.99 1.58
CA LYS A 150 -14.03 -6.02 0.13
C LYS A 150 -13.35 -4.80 -0.50
N CYS A 151 -12.48 -5.02 -1.47
CA CYS A 151 -11.97 -3.94 -2.28
C CYS A 151 -13.02 -3.57 -3.34
N ILE A 152 -13.33 -2.27 -3.43
CA ILE A 152 -14.30 -1.72 -4.37
C ILE A 152 -13.67 -0.51 -5.01
N THR A 153 -13.58 -0.54 -6.34
CA THR A 153 -13.07 0.57 -7.15
C THR A 153 -14.17 1.15 -8.03
N ASN A 154 -14.07 2.43 -8.36
CA ASN A 154 -14.88 3.08 -9.40
C ASN A 154 -14.01 3.62 -10.55
N GLY A 155 -12.78 3.11 -10.67
CA GLY A 155 -11.78 3.57 -11.64
C GLY A 155 -11.00 4.82 -11.21
N THR A 156 -11.57 5.71 -10.38
CA THR A 156 -10.86 6.90 -9.87
C THR A 156 -10.39 6.71 -8.43
N LEU A 157 -11.24 6.12 -7.59
CA LEU A 157 -10.98 5.85 -6.18
C LEU A 157 -11.22 4.37 -5.90
N SER A 158 -10.29 3.78 -5.14
CA SER A 158 -10.43 2.43 -4.61
C SER A 158 -10.60 2.51 -3.11
N ASN A 159 -11.55 1.76 -2.55
CA ASN A 159 -11.84 1.73 -1.12
C ASN A 159 -11.98 0.29 -0.63
N LEU A 160 -11.57 0.07 0.61
CA LEU A 160 -11.77 -1.13 1.40
C LEU A 160 -13.05 -0.97 2.22
N SER A 161 -14.04 -1.78 1.91
CA SER A 161 -15.30 -1.89 2.65
C SER A 161 -15.13 -2.91 3.78
N VAL A 162 -15.10 -2.43 5.02
CA VAL A 162 -14.87 -3.24 6.23
C VAL A 162 -16.20 -3.68 6.82
N HIS A 163 -16.31 -4.97 7.14
CA HIS A 163 -17.50 -5.57 7.74
C HIS A 163 -17.14 -6.42 8.96
N THR A 164 -17.89 -6.23 10.04
CA THR A 164 -17.79 -6.97 11.32
C THR A 164 -18.69 -8.19 11.38
N LYS A 165 -19.56 -8.37 10.38
CA LYS A 165 -20.44 -9.53 10.25
C LYS A 165 -19.86 -10.53 9.26
N GLU A 166 -19.90 -11.81 9.65
CA GLU A 166 -19.49 -12.98 8.83
C GLU A 166 -20.21 -13.06 7.49
N LYS A 167 -21.49 -12.66 7.43
CA LYS A 167 -22.31 -12.72 6.20
C LYS A 167 -23.03 -11.40 5.96
N GLY A 168 -23.17 -11.09 4.67
CA GLY A 168 -23.99 -9.97 4.20
C GLY A 168 -25.46 -10.32 4.07
N GLY A 169 -26.33 -9.32 4.22
CA GLY A 169 -27.76 -9.43 3.89
C GLY A 169 -28.09 -8.78 2.55
N PHE A 170 -29.39 -8.62 2.25
CA PHE A 170 -29.89 -7.94 1.05
C PHE A 170 -29.33 -6.50 0.86
N LEU A 171 -28.96 -5.84 1.97
CA LEU A 171 -28.26 -4.56 2.00
C LEU A 171 -26.96 -4.70 2.81
N ASP A 172 -25.96 -5.36 2.22
CA ASP A 172 -24.63 -5.57 2.81
C ASP A 172 -23.80 -4.27 2.85
N LYS A 173 -24.21 -3.32 3.70
CA LYS A 173 -23.48 -2.08 3.93
C LYS A 173 -22.21 -2.34 4.75
N PRO A 174 -21.08 -1.69 4.44
CA PRO A 174 -19.90 -1.76 5.30
C PRO A 174 -20.10 -0.97 6.59
N ASP A 175 -19.45 -1.45 7.65
CA ASP A 175 -19.36 -0.75 8.94
C ASP A 175 -18.42 0.47 8.82
N MET A 176 -17.40 0.39 7.97
CA MET A 176 -16.52 1.52 7.64
C MET A 176 -15.96 1.37 6.22
N LYS A 177 -15.70 2.50 5.55
CA LYS A 177 -14.98 2.54 4.27
C LYS A 177 -13.65 3.24 4.46
N VAL A 178 -12.58 2.61 4.01
CA VAL A 178 -11.21 3.11 4.11
C VAL A 178 -10.63 3.24 2.70
N PRO A 179 -9.96 4.35 2.33
CA PRO A 179 -9.26 4.44 1.05
C PRO A 179 -8.21 3.34 0.92
N VAL A 180 -8.04 2.81 -0.29
CA VAL A 180 -6.92 1.91 -0.61
C VAL A 180 -5.63 2.72 -0.70
N ASN A 181 -4.60 2.26 0.00
CA ASN A 181 -3.22 2.75 -0.09
C ASN A 181 -2.23 1.70 0.45
N GLU A 182 -0.95 2.05 0.48
CA GLU A 182 0.17 1.23 0.89
C GLU A 182 0.19 0.84 2.39
N LEU A 183 -0.58 1.52 3.25
CA LEU A 183 -0.70 1.19 4.68
C LEU A 183 -1.96 0.40 4.98
N THR A 184 -3.10 0.86 4.45
CA THR A 184 -4.43 0.30 4.73
C THR A 184 -4.58 -1.12 4.22
N LEU A 185 -4.01 -1.45 3.06
CA LEU A 185 -4.09 -2.78 2.47
C LEU A 185 -3.38 -3.85 3.32
N PRO A 186 -2.07 -3.74 3.64
CA PRO A 186 -1.41 -4.77 4.42
C PRO A 186 -2.03 -4.91 5.82
N ILE A 187 -2.44 -3.80 6.45
CA ILE A 187 -3.10 -3.81 7.76
C ILE A 187 -4.44 -4.57 7.70
N LEU A 188 -5.30 -4.27 6.72
CA LEU A 188 -6.61 -4.90 6.63
C LEU A 188 -6.56 -6.34 6.12
N GLU A 189 -5.58 -6.67 5.26
CA GLU A 189 -5.28 -8.05 4.87
C GLU A 189 -4.83 -8.87 6.09
N ALA A 190 -3.87 -8.35 6.87
CA ALA A 190 -3.42 -8.99 8.10
C ALA A 190 -4.59 -9.23 9.06
N ALA A 191 -5.42 -8.22 9.30
CA ALA A 191 -6.54 -8.32 10.24
C ALA A 191 -7.57 -9.38 9.79
N VAL A 192 -8.03 -9.34 8.53
CA VAL A 192 -9.08 -10.26 8.06
C VAL A 192 -8.60 -11.70 7.96
N VAL A 193 -7.36 -11.92 7.49
CA VAL A 193 -6.77 -13.25 7.37
C VAL A 193 -6.51 -13.84 8.75
N ARG A 194 -5.97 -13.04 9.70
CA ARG A 194 -5.80 -13.46 11.10
C ARG A 194 -7.11 -13.88 11.75
N ASN A 195 -8.19 -13.14 11.51
CA ASN A 195 -9.46 -13.38 12.19
C ASN A 195 -10.29 -14.50 11.58
N THR A 196 -10.14 -14.77 10.29
CA THR A 196 -11.07 -15.63 9.53
C THR A 196 -10.44 -16.67 8.64
N GLY A 197 -9.13 -16.58 8.37
CA GLY A 197 -8.45 -17.37 7.35
C GLY A 197 -8.82 -16.98 5.90
N ASN A 198 -9.66 -15.95 5.71
CA ASN A 198 -10.01 -15.43 4.39
C ASN A 198 -9.25 -14.14 4.09
N VAL A 199 -8.93 -13.93 2.82
CA VAL A 199 -8.26 -12.72 2.31
C VAL A 199 -9.25 -11.61 1.98
N ILE A 200 -8.77 -10.39 1.71
CA ILE A 200 -9.62 -9.33 1.14
C ILE A 200 -10.24 -9.82 -0.18
N ASP A 201 -11.53 -9.57 -0.35
CA ASP A 201 -12.27 -9.88 -1.57
C ASP A 201 -12.02 -8.80 -2.65
N PHE A 202 -11.29 -9.18 -3.71
CA PHE A 202 -11.01 -8.34 -4.89
C PHE A 202 -11.91 -8.67 -6.10
N THR A 203 -12.94 -9.50 -5.94
CA THR A 203 -13.76 -10.00 -7.06
C THR A 203 -14.63 -8.92 -7.70
N ARG A 204 -14.73 -7.73 -7.11
CA ARG A 204 -15.49 -6.59 -7.65
C ARG A 204 -14.58 -5.62 -8.38
N GLY A 205 -14.72 -5.56 -9.70
CA GLY A 205 -14.07 -4.53 -10.51
C GLY A 205 -14.81 -3.19 -10.51
N ASN A 206 -14.49 -2.34 -11.49
CA ASN A 206 -14.91 -0.93 -11.50
C ASN A 206 -16.32 -0.67 -12.04
N GLY A 207 -17.05 -1.73 -12.44
CA GLY A 207 -18.37 -1.61 -13.04
C GLY A 207 -18.37 -1.14 -14.50
N PHE A 208 -17.19 -1.00 -15.10
CA PHE A 208 -16.99 -0.63 -16.51
C PHE A 208 -16.24 -1.78 -17.22
N ASP A 209 -14.93 -1.67 -17.35
CA ASP A 209 -14.07 -2.55 -18.14
C ASP A 209 -13.28 -3.56 -17.28
N GLN A 210 -13.05 -3.26 -16.01
CA GLN A 210 -12.34 -4.15 -15.10
C GLN A 210 -13.33 -5.06 -14.38
N LYS A 211 -13.12 -6.38 -14.48
CA LYS A 211 -13.96 -7.40 -13.83
C LYS A 211 -13.64 -7.58 -12.35
N THR A 212 -12.38 -7.46 -11.98
CA THR A 212 -11.85 -7.54 -10.62
C THR A 212 -11.04 -6.29 -10.30
N CYS A 213 -10.70 -6.09 -9.03
CA CYS A 213 -9.76 -5.03 -8.62
C CYS A 213 -8.41 -5.57 -8.15
N GLU A 214 -8.03 -6.76 -8.61
CA GLU A 214 -6.78 -7.44 -8.24
C GLU A 214 -5.53 -6.65 -8.66
N PHE A 215 -5.63 -5.74 -9.64
CA PHE A 215 -4.54 -4.80 -9.98
C PHE A 215 -4.07 -3.97 -8.77
N VAL A 216 -4.92 -3.80 -7.76
CA VAL A 216 -4.56 -3.13 -6.50
C VAL A 216 -3.47 -3.90 -5.76
N LEU A 217 -3.52 -5.24 -5.75
CA LEU A 217 -2.50 -6.09 -5.13
C LEU A 217 -1.16 -5.91 -5.84
N VAL A 218 -1.18 -5.94 -7.17
CA VAL A 218 0.02 -5.73 -7.99
C VAL A 218 0.68 -4.37 -7.69
N ARG A 219 -0.12 -3.35 -7.39
CA ARG A 219 0.36 -1.97 -7.22
C ARG A 219 0.85 -1.64 -5.82
N TYR A 220 0.13 -2.08 -4.78
CA TYR A 220 0.34 -1.60 -3.42
C TYR A 220 0.90 -2.65 -2.44
N MET A 221 0.91 -3.93 -2.81
CA MET A 221 1.27 -5.01 -1.88
C MET A 221 2.61 -5.66 -2.25
N ASN A 222 3.33 -6.10 -1.22
CA ASN A 222 4.49 -6.98 -1.34
C ASN A 222 4.31 -8.14 -0.35
N SER A 223 4.56 -9.39 -0.75
CA SER A 223 4.35 -10.54 0.12
C SER A 223 5.28 -10.52 1.34
N SER A 224 6.41 -9.80 1.25
CA SER A 224 7.40 -9.61 2.31
C SER A 224 6.83 -9.06 3.62
N PHE A 225 5.72 -8.33 3.56
CA PHE A 225 4.97 -7.85 4.73
C PHE A 225 4.52 -8.99 5.66
N PHE A 226 4.34 -10.21 5.15
CA PHE A 226 3.86 -11.38 5.90
C PHE A 226 4.94 -12.44 6.12
N ALA A 227 6.20 -12.16 5.75
CA ALA A 227 7.34 -13.02 6.04
C ALA A 227 8.02 -12.62 7.36
N ASN A 228 8.75 -13.54 7.98
CA ASN A 228 9.66 -13.24 9.07
C ASN A 228 10.89 -12.48 8.54
N SER A 229 11.66 -11.85 9.41
CA SER A 229 12.85 -11.06 9.02
C SER A 229 13.88 -11.88 8.24
N ASP A 230 14.02 -13.18 8.54
CA ASP A 230 14.88 -14.12 7.83
C ASP A 230 14.31 -14.59 6.47
N GLY A 231 13.09 -14.16 6.12
CA GLY A 231 12.37 -14.56 4.91
C GLY A 231 11.62 -15.87 5.01
N SER A 232 11.66 -16.57 6.16
CA SER A 232 10.77 -17.69 6.40
C SER A 232 9.32 -17.21 6.53
N VAL A 233 8.36 -18.08 6.23
CA VAL A 233 6.94 -17.78 6.37
C VAL A 233 6.34 -18.76 7.38
N ALA A 234 5.80 -18.21 8.47
CA ALA A 234 5.20 -19.01 9.53
C ALA A 234 4.00 -19.83 9.00
N ASP A 235 3.80 -21.01 9.57
CA ASP A 235 2.71 -21.92 9.18
C ASP A 235 1.38 -21.61 9.88
N ASP A 236 1.04 -20.32 9.90
CA ASP A 236 -0.20 -19.80 10.48
C ASP A 236 -0.98 -19.00 9.41
N TRP A 237 -1.82 -18.08 9.86
CA TRP A 237 -2.57 -17.19 8.98
C TRP A 237 -1.66 -16.35 8.06
N ARG A 238 -0.39 -16.10 8.43
CA ARG A 238 0.57 -15.37 7.59
C ARG A 238 0.88 -16.12 6.30
N ARG A 239 0.92 -17.46 6.31
CA ARG A 239 1.12 -18.23 5.07
C ARG A 239 0.01 -17.96 4.05
N ILE A 240 -1.23 -17.81 4.52
CA ILE A 240 -2.38 -17.51 3.66
C ILE A 240 -2.19 -16.13 3.01
N ALA A 241 -1.92 -15.10 3.83
CA ALA A 241 -1.70 -13.74 3.33
C ALA A 241 -0.47 -13.69 2.39
N TYR A 242 0.65 -14.26 2.79
CA TYR A 242 1.86 -14.34 1.97
C TYR A 242 1.59 -14.98 0.61
N ASN A 243 0.99 -16.18 0.58
CA ASN A 243 0.72 -16.90 -0.66
C ASN A 243 -0.25 -16.14 -1.57
N HIS A 244 -1.24 -15.48 -0.99
CA HIS A 244 -2.19 -14.66 -1.75
C HIS A 244 -1.50 -13.51 -2.47
N ILE A 245 -0.59 -12.78 -1.81
CA ILE A 245 0.14 -11.69 -2.47
C ILE A 245 1.17 -12.24 -3.46
N GLN A 246 1.92 -13.27 -3.05
CA GLN A 246 2.97 -13.89 -3.86
C GLN A 246 2.44 -14.49 -5.17
N SER A 247 1.19 -14.95 -5.22
CA SER A 247 0.61 -15.52 -6.46
C SER A 247 0.52 -14.52 -7.61
N TYR A 248 0.59 -13.21 -7.32
CA TYR A 248 0.62 -12.16 -8.35
C TYR A 248 2.01 -11.86 -8.91
N GLN A 249 3.06 -12.48 -8.35
CA GLN A 249 4.45 -12.42 -8.86
C GLN A 249 4.95 -11.00 -9.16
N SER A 250 4.56 -10.04 -8.31
CA SER A 250 4.80 -8.62 -8.56
C SER A 250 5.63 -7.95 -7.46
N ASP A 251 6.20 -8.74 -6.55
CA ASP A 251 6.96 -8.23 -5.42
C ASP A 251 8.18 -7.43 -5.87
N ILE A 252 8.48 -6.37 -5.14
CA ILE A 252 9.76 -5.69 -5.26
C ILE A 252 10.78 -6.54 -4.52
N ALA A 253 11.82 -6.96 -5.24
CA ALA A 253 12.99 -7.61 -4.68
C ALA A 253 14.23 -6.80 -5.11
N ILE A 254 15.09 -6.49 -4.15
CA ILE A 254 16.41 -5.91 -4.39
C ILE A 254 17.40 -7.06 -4.25
N PRO A 255 18.11 -7.46 -5.32
CA PRO A 255 19.14 -8.48 -5.20
C PRO A 255 20.20 -8.05 -4.20
N GLU A 256 20.57 -8.94 -3.28
CA GLU A 256 21.77 -8.73 -2.47
C GLU A 256 22.96 -8.59 -3.43
N THR A 257 23.66 -7.47 -3.34
CA THR A 257 24.93 -7.31 -4.05
C THR A 257 25.93 -8.28 -3.40
N ARG A 258 26.25 -9.36 -4.12
CA ARG A 258 27.32 -10.29 -3.75
C ARG A 258 28.69 -9.65 -3.92
#